data_AF-Q2U7T5-F1
#
_entry.id   AF-Q2U7T5-F1
#
_cell.length_a   1.000
_cell.length_b   1.000
_cell.length_c   1.000
_cell.angle_alpha   90.00
_cell.angle_beta   90.00
_cell.angle_gamma   90.00
#
_symmetry.space_group_name_H-M   'P 1'
#
loop_
_entity.id
_entity.type
_entity.pdbx_description
1 polymer ?
#
loop_
_entity_poly.entity_id
_entity_poly.type
_entity_poly.pdbx_seq_one_letter_code
_entity_poly.pdbx_strand_id
1 'polypeptide(L)'
;MHYKYNDSTGKYDQTVSINGEVVSSLSTSSGQAQGWGTAVEAQDNASKSTVAAHQYLDTTIVLDSADLTFRDTLGLTDADSSGLTTSDNGKTWKVTTINIHEHSF
;
A
#
# COMPACT_ATOMS: atom_id res chain seq x y z
N MET A 1 -6.06 5.90 2.18
CA MET A 1 -5.19 6.55 1.17
C MET A 1 -5.57 6.00 -0.18
N HIS A 2 -5.55 6.81 -1.24
CA HIS A 2 -5.77 6.36 -2.61
C HIS A 2 -4.59 6.80 -3.47
N TYR A 3 -4.03 5.88 -4.25
CA TYR A 3 -2.82 6.06 -5.03
C TYR A 3 -3.05 5.49 -6.42
N LYS A 4 -2.97 6.30 -7.47
CA LYS A 4 -3.36 5.89 -8.83
C LYS A 4 -2.43 6.48 -9.88
N TYR A 5 -2.01 5.65 -10.84
CA TYR A 5 -1.33 6.14 -12.04
C TYR A 5 -2.34 6.84 -12.95
N ASN A 6 -2.00 8.03 -13.42
CA ASN A 6 -2.81 8.83 -14.32
C ASN A 6 -2.15 8.88 -15.70
N ASP A 7 -2.70 8.10 -16.64
CA ASP A 7 -2.17 7.97 -18.00
C ASP A 7 -2.14 9.30 -18.77
N SER A 8 -3.04 10.24 -18.45
CA SER A 8 -3.08 11.54 -19.13
C SER A 8 -1.93 12.45 -18.73
N THR A 9 -1.40 12.29 -17.51
CA THR A 9 -0.33 13.14 -16.97
C THR A 9 1.00 12.41 -16.82
N GLY A 10 1.01 11.07 -16.90
CA GLY A 10 2.19 10.24 -16.60
C GLY A 10 2.66 10.37 -15.15
N LYS A 11 1.72 10.56 -14.21
CA LYS A 11 2.01 10.81 -12.78
C LYS A 11 1.22 9.86 -11.91
N TYR A 12 1.71 9.67 -10.68
CA TYR A 12 0.93 9.08 -9.61
C TYR A 12 0.24 10.18 -8.80
N ASP A 13 -1.08 10.12 -8.79
CA ASP A 13 -1.93 10.98 -7.97
C ASP A 13 -2.26 10.26 -6.67
N GLN A 14 -1.96 10.92 -5.54
CA GLN A 14 -2.15 10.39 -4.20
C GLN A 14 -3.09 11.31 -3.42
N THR A 15 -4.05 10.73 -2.71
CA THR A 15 -4.94 11.47 -1.83
C THR A 15 -5.08 10.78 -0.48
N VAL A 16 -5.05 11.58 0.58
CA VAL A 16 -5.42 11.16 1.93
C VAL A 16 -6.76 11.79 2.28
N SER A 17 -7.69 10.95 2.74
CA SER A 17 -9.00 11.39 3.18
C SER A 17 -9.25 10.99 4.62
N ILE A 18 -9.90 11.86 5.38
CA ILE A 18 -10.38 11.60 6.74
C ILE A 18 -11.88 11.85 6.72
N ASN A 19 -12.67 10.86 7.16
CA ASN A 19 -14.14 10.93 7.14
C ASN A 19 -14.74 11.30 5.77
N GLY A 20 -14.10 10.83 4.68
CA GLY A 20 -14.51 11.10 3.30
C GLY A 20 -14.03 12.44 2.73
N GLU A 21 -13.46 13.34 3.54
CA GLU A 21 -12.92 14.62 3.07
C GLU A 21 -11.43 14.49 2.74
N VAL A 22 -11.01 15.00 1.58
CA VAL A 22 -9.59 15.01 1.18
C VAL A 22 -8.85 16.06 1.99
N VAL A 23 -7.88 15.63 2.79
CA VAL A 23 -7.06 16.50 3.65
C VAL A 23 -5.65 16.73 3.09
N SER A 24 -5.23 15.92 2.13
CA SER A 24 -3.92 16.06 1.47
C SER A 24 -3.95 15.43 0.08
N SER A 25 -3.20 16.03 -0.84
CA SER A 25 -3.01 15.54 -2.20
C SER A 25 -1.57 15.75 -2.66
N LEU A 26 -1.05 14.80 -3.42
CA LEU A 26 0.29 14.87 -4.01
C LEU A 26 0.26 14.24 -5.41
N SER A 27 0.94 14.86 -6.38
CA SER A 27 1.11 14.30 -7.73
C SER A 27 2.58 14.25 -8.11
N THR A 28 3.11 13.04 -8.33
CA THR A 28 4.54 12.81 -8.56
C THR A 28 4.83 12.11 -9.88
N SER A 29 5.91 12.51 -10.56
CA SER A 29 6.46 11.79 -11.71
C SER A 29 7.52 10.80 -11.23
N SER A 30 7.20 9.50 -11.24
CA SER A 30 8.09 8.44 -10.73
C SER A 30 8.12 7.18 -11.61
N GLY A 31 7.63 7.26 -12.86
CA GLY A 31 7.44 6.11 -13.74
C GLY A 31 6.24 5.25 -13.35
N GLN A 32 6.10 4.06 -13.92
CA GLN A 32 5.07 3.07 -13.56
C GLN A 32 5.58 2.14 -12.45
N ALA A 33 4.79 1.96 -11.41
CA ALA A 33 5.09 1.08 -10.28
C ALA A 33 5.19 -0.38 -10.74
N GLN A 34 6.18 -1.09 -10.20
CA GLN A 34 6.43 -2.50 -10.46
C GLN A 34 5.97 -3.41 -9.31
N GLY A 35 5.48 -2.83 -8.23
CA GLY A 35 5.03 -3.53 -7.04
C GLY A 35 4.33 -2.58 -6.06
N TRP A 36 3.83 -3.15 -4.98
CA TRP A 36 3.17 -2.42 -3.90
C TRP A 36 3.61 -2.98 -2.55
N GLY A 37 3.83 -2.10 -1.58
CA GLY A 37 4.20 -2.48 -0.23
C GLY A 37 4.03 -1.34 0.76
N THR A 38 4.13 -1.67 2.04
CA THR A 38 4.17 -0.73 3.15
C THR A 38 5.42 -1.04 3.98
N ALA A 39 6.03 -0.01 4.55
CA ALA A 39 7.16 -0.13 5.45
C ALA A 39 7.01 0.88 6.59
N VAL A 40 7.57 0.54 7.75
CA VAL A 40 7.80 1.50 8.83
C VAL A 40 9.27 1.90 8.73
N GLU A 41 9.53 3.16 8.45
CA GLU A 41 10.88 3.69 8.29
C GLU A 41 11.16 4.73 9.37
N ALA A 42 12.39 4.71 9.90
CA ALA A 42 12.90 5.74 10.79
C ALA A 42 14.02 6.52 10.12
N GLN A 43 14.00 7.84 10.29
CA GLN A 43 15.16 8.69 10.02
C GLN A 43 16.10 8.63 11.24
N ASP A 44 17.41 8.89 11.08
CA ASP A 44 18.44 8.66 12.11
C ASP A 44 18.09 9.18 13.52
N ASN A 45 17.42 10.33 13.62
CA ASN A 45 17.03 10.93 14.89
C ASN A 45 15.80 10.26 15.54
N ALA A 46 15.01 9.54 14.76
CA ALA A 46 13.82 8.80 15.19
C ALA A 46 14.13 7.35 15.59
N SER A 47 15.35 6.86 15.37
CA SER A 47 15.81 5.50 15.72
C SER A 47 15.95 5.22 17.23
N LYS A 48 15.28 5.99 18.07
CA LYS A 48 15.14 5.75 19.52
C LYS A 48 13.66 5.77 19.93
N SER A 49 12.78 5.50 18.97
CA SER A 49 11.34 5.61 19.10
C SER A 49 10.68 4.28 18.80
N THR A 50 9.51 4.10 19.36
CA THR A 50 8.63 2.96 19.10
C THR A 50 7.47 3.41 18.23
N VAL A 51 7.22 2.69 17.15
CA VAL A 51 6.00 2.82 16.35
C VAL A 51 5.03 1.76 16.83
N ALA A 52 3.89 2.20 17.36
CA ALA A 52 2.85 1.31 17.86
C ALA A 52 2.30 0.41 16.75
N ALA A 53 1.83 -0.78 17.15
CA ALA A 53 1.11 -1.68 16.25
C ALA A 53 -0.09 -0.98 15.62
N HIS A 54 -0.32 -1.22 14.33
CA HIS A 54 -1.39 -0.60 13.56
C HIS A 54 -1.80 -1.51 12.40
N GLN A 55 -2.85 -1.12 11.69
CA GLN A 55 -3.47 -2.00 10.68
C GLN A 55 -3.95 -1.22 9.47
N TYR A 56 -3.87 -1.86 8.31
CA TYR A 56 -4.58 -1.47 7.09
C TYR A 56 -5.77 -2.39 6.91
N LEU A 57 -6.93 -1.79 6.63
CA LEU A 57 -8.19 -2.50 6.43
C LEU A 57 -8.68 -2.32 4.99
N ASP A 58 -9.26 -3.38 4.45
CA ASP A 58 -9.94 -3.40 3.15
C ASP A 58 -9.08 -2.84 1.99
N THR A 59 -7.79 -3.19 1.99
CA THR A 59 -6.85 -2.78 0.95
C THR A 59 -7.26 -3.39 -0.38
N THR A 60 -7.37 -2.54 -1.41
CA THR A 60 -7.63 -2.95 -2.79
C THR A 60 -6.47 -2.49 -3.68
N ILE A 61 -5.91 -3.42 -4.44
CA ILE A 61 -4.83 -3.18 -5.40
C ILE A 61 -5.37 -3.52 -6.79
N VAL A 62 -5.37 -2.55 -7.70
CA VAL A 62 -5.78 -2.76 -9.09
C VAL A 62 -4.52 -2.69 -9.96
N LEU A 63 -4.18 -3.79 -10.62
CA LEU A 63 -3.02 -3.87 -11.50
C LEU A 63 -3.32 -3.23 -12.86
N ASP A 64 -2.29 -2.88 -13.62
CA ASP A 64 -2.45 -2.35 -14.99
C ASP A 64 -2.92 -3.44 -15.97
N SER A 65 -2.46 -4.67 -15.79
CA SER A 65 -2.96 -5.86 -16.48
C SER A 65 -3.23 -6.97 -15.47
N ALA A 66 -4.13 -7.90 -15.81
CA ALA A 66 -4.41 -9.06 -14.97
C ALA A 66 -3.16 -9.94 -14.82
N ASP A 67 -2.82 -10.30 -13.58
CA ASP A 67 -1.70 -11.19 -13.25
C ASP A 67 -2.07 -12.03 -12.02
N LEU A 68 -2.22 -13.34 -12.22
CA LEU A 68 -2.53 -14.30 -11.16
C LEU A 68 -1.33 -14.63 -10.26
N THR A 69 -0.10 -14.37 -10.73
CA THR A 69 1.14 -14.66 -10.00
C THR A 69 1.51 -13.54 -9.03
N PHE A 70 0.85 -12.38 -9.10
CA PHE A 70 1.11 -11.26 -8.20
C PHE A 70 1.04 -11.65 -6.71
N ARG A 71 0.10 -12.53 -6.33
CA ARG A 71 0.01 -13.02 -4.93
C ARG A 71 1.26 -13.77 -4.45
N ASP A 72 2.00 -14.39 -5.36
CA ASP A 72 3.17 -15.20 -5.04
C ASP A 72 4.37 -14.30 -4.68
N THR A 73 4.25 -12.98 -4.90
CA THR A 73 5.23 -11.97 -4.51
C THR A 73 5.07 -11.48 -3.06
N LEU A 74 4.05 -11.96 -2.33
CA LEU A 74 3.80 -11.54 -0.95
C LEU A 74 4.98 -11.90 -0.04
N GLY A 75 5.71 -10.88 0.41
CA GLY A 75 6.68 -10.96 1.49
C GLY A 75 6.14 -10.29 2.75
N LEU A 76 6.44 -10.88 3.91
CA LEU A 76 6.06 -10.34 5.22
C LEU A 76 7.29 -10.31 6.12
N THR A 77 7.45 -9.22 6.87
CA THR A 77 8.47 -9.05 7.92
C THR A 77 7.83 -8.18 8.99
N ASP A 78 7.78 -8.69 10.23
CA ASP A 78 7.09 -8.05 11.36
C ASP A 78 5.65 -7.60 11.06
N ALA A 79 4.94 -8.43 10.29
CA ALA A 79 3.57 -8.19 9.87
C ALA A 79 2.80 -9.49 9.59
N ASP A 80 1.48 -9.43 9.75
CA ASP A 80 0.53 -10.48 9.33
C ASP A 80 -0.39 -9.96 8.23
N SER A 81 -0.90 -10.86 7.39
CA SER A 81 -1.86 -10.54 6.34
C SER A 81 -2.96 -11.59 6.24
N SER A 82 -4.19 -11.14 5.94
CA SER A 82 -5.29 -12.04 5.58
C SER A 82 -5.11 -12.73 4.21
N GLY A 83 -4.03 -12.40 3.49
CA GLY A 83 -3.73 -12.91 2.16
C GLY A 83 -4.38 -12.11 1.04
N LEU A 84 -3.83 -12.28 -0.17
CA LEU A 84 -4.30 -11.65 -1.41
C LEU A 84 -5.35 -12.54 -2.07
N THR A 85 -6.53 -11.99 -2.33
CA THR A 85 -7.62 -12.67 -3.04
C THR A 85 -8.07 -11.88 -4.27
N THR A 86 -8.53 -12.57 -5.31
CA THR A 86 -9.04 -11.95 -6.54
C THR A 86 -10.26 -12.70 -7.04
N SER A 87 -11.19 -11.98 -7.66
CA SER A 87 -12.39 -12.53 -8.30
C SER A 87 -12.48 -12.23 -9.80
N ASP A 88 -11.50 -11.51 -10.34
CA ASP A 88 -11.47 -10.99 -11.72
C ASP A 88 -10.18 -11.39 -12.44
N ASN A 89 -9.75 -12.64 -12.21
CA ASN A 89 -8.59 -13.25 -12.85
C ASN A 89 -7.26 -12.52 -12.59
N GLY A 90 -7.11 -11.89 -11.42
CA GLY A 90 -5.86 -11.23 -11.01
C GLY A 90 -5.74 -9.78 -11.47
N LYS A 91 -6.82 -9.13 -11.89
CA LYS A 91 -6.82 -7.68 -12.19
C LYS A 91 -6.96 -6.85 -10.92
N THR A 92 -7.81 -7.28 -10.00
CA THR A 92 -8.04 -6.65 -8.70
C THR A 92 -7.74 -7.63 -7.58
N TRP A 93 -6.87 -7.22 -6.67
CA TRP A 93 -6.50 -7.95 -5.47
C TRP A 93 -7.03 -7.26 -4.22
N LYS A 94 -7.62 -8.05 -3.32
CA LYS A 94 -8.15 -7.58 -2.04
C LYS A 94 -7.41 -8.25 -0.89
N VAL A 95 -7.13 -7.45 0.15
CA VAL A 95 -6.61 -7.89 1.44
C VAL A 95 -7.49 -7.27 2.53
N THR A 96 -8.20 -8.09 3.29
CA THR A 96 -9.11 -7.64 4.35
C THR A 96 -8.36 -6.95 5.48
N THR A 97 -7.23 -7.52 5.90
CA THR A 97 -6.44 -6.97 7.01
C THR A 97 -4.97 -7.20 6.79
N ILE A 98 -4.17 -6.15 7.01
CA ILE A 98 -2.72 -6.20 7.15
C ILE A 98 -2.41 -5.64 8.53
N ASN A 99 -1.84 -6.47 9.40
CA ASN A 99 -1.40 -6.06 10.75
C ASN A 99 0.09 -5.75 10.69
N ILE A 100 0.46 -4.54 11.10
CA ILE A 100 1.84 -4.15 11.31
C ILE A 100 2.11 -4.25 12.80
N HIS A 101 3.11 -5.04 13.17
CA HIS A 101 3.49 -5.22 14.56
C HIS A 101 4.14 -3.94 15.11
N GLU A 102 4.14 -3.81 16.44
CA GLU A 102 4.91 -2.75 17.08
C GLU A 102 6.40 -2.93 16.75
N HIS A 103 7.08 -1.84 16.44
CA HIS A 103 8.50 -1.87 16.12
C HIS A 103 9.25 -0.77 16.88
N SER A 104 10.39 -1.13 17.48
CA SER A 104 11.32 -0.19 18.11
C SER A 104 12.64 -0.20 17.33
N PHE A 105 13.06 0.99 16.93
CA PHE A 105 14.28 1.22 16.15
C PHE A 105 15.52 1.39 17.04
#